data_AF-A0A3M8AV62-F1
#
_entry.id   AF-A0A3M8AV62-F1
#
_cell.length_a   1.000
_cell.length_b   1.000
_cell.length_c   1.000
_cell.angle_alpha   90.00
_cell.angle_beta   90.00
_cell.angle_gamma   90.00
#
_symmetry.space_group_name_H-M   'P 1'
#
loop_
_entity.id
_entity.type
_entity.pdbx_description
1 polymer ?
#
loop_
_entity_poly.entity_id
_entity_poly.type
_entity_poly.pdbx_seq_one_letter_code
_entity_poly.pdbx_strand_id
1 'polypeptide(L)'
;MLTVHKMTLPDGTGLGVASLAKADGQFAWYRTNNPVHIQNNNQEPAPVAKTVVTTRSNKIFTAYLGATSNPNQTIATDKGVATPMIDQESGLFYYLE
;
A
#
# COMPACT_ATOMS: atom_id res chain seq x y z
N MET A 1 9.70 9.21 -5.79
CA MET A 1 8.22 9.15 -5.68
C MET A 1 7.85 7.76 -5.22
N LEU A 2 6.84 7.59 -4.36
CA LEU A 2 6.34 6.25 -4.01
C LEU A 2 5.13 5.91 -4.88
N THR A 3 5.00 4.64 -5.22
CA THR A 3 3.84 4.07 -5.90
C THR A 3 3.38 2.84 -5.12
N VAL A 4 2.08 2.65 -5.03
CA VAL A 4 1.48 1.42 -4.49
C VAL A 4 0.98 0.61 -5.67
N HIS A 5 1.26 -0.69 -5.69
CA HIS A 5 0.88 -1.56 -6.80
C HIS A 5 0.19 -2.83 -6.29
N LYS A 6 -0.91 -3.17 -6.96
CA LYS A 6 -1.65 -4.42 -6.78
C LYS A 6 -0.88 -5.58 -7.40
N MET A 7 -0.97 -6.76 -6.80
CA MET A 7 -0.51 -8.00 -7.40
C MET A 7 -1.42 -9.18 -7.05
N THR A 8 -1.50 -10.12 -7.98
CA THR A 8 -2.17 -11.40 -7.78
C THR A 8 -1.21 -12.35 -7.06
N LEU A 9 -1.63 -12.88 -5.92
CA LEU A 9 -0.95 -13.93 -5.17
C LEU A 9 -1.69 -15.26 -5.36
N PRO A 10 -1.04 -16.43 -5.16
CA PRO A 10 -1.68 -17.74 -5.34
C PRO A 10 -2.98 -17.91 -4.54
N ASP A 11 -3.08 -17.26 -3.38
CA ASP A 11 -4.16 -17.34 -2.41
C ASP A 11 -4.95 -16.03 -2.23
N GLY A 12 -4.71 -15.02 -3.07
CA GLY A 12 -5.53 -13.81 -3.09
C GLY A 12 -4.83 -12.58 -3.65
N THR A 13 -5.06 -11.42 -3.01
CA THR A 13 -4.54 -10.13 -3.47
C THR A 13 -3.47 -9.57 -2.54
N GLY A 14 -2.35 -9.15 -3.12
CA GLY A 14 -1.28 -8.44 -2.42
C GLY A 14 -1.17 -6.97 -2.83
N LEU A 15 -0.69 -6.14 -1.91
CA LEU A 15 -0.26 -4.76 -2.16
C LEU A 15 1.24 -4.63 -1.87
N GLY A 16 1.96 -4.04 -2.82
CA GLY A 16 3.38 -3.69 -2.69
C GLY A 16 3.58 -2.19 -2.80
N VAL A 17 4.66 -1.70 -2.20
CA VAL A 17 5.13 -0.32 -2.35
C VAL A 17 6.43 -0.34 -3.15
N ALA A 18 6.54 0.58 -4.09
CA ALA A 18 7.75 0.77 -4.87
C ALA A 18 8.18 2.24 -4.85
N SER A 19 9.49 2.45 -4.90
CA SER A 19 10.08 3.75 -5.12
C SER A 19 10.39 3.92 -6.60
N LEU A 20 9.78 4.93 -7.21
CA LEU A 20 10.14 5.41 -8.53
C LEU A 20 11.27 6.44 -8.42
N ALA A 21 12.37 6.14 -9.10
CA ALA A 21 13.46 7.07 -9.35
C ALA A 21 13.44 7.51 -10.82
N LYS A 22 13.67 8.81 -11.06
CA LYS A 22 13.85 9.37 -12.40
C LYS A 22 15.22 10.03 -12.47
N ALA A 23 16.00 9.68 -13.48
CA ALA A 23 17.29 10.30 -13.78
C ALA A 23 17.46 10.31 -15.31
N ASP A 24 17.90 11.44 -15.87
CA ASP A 24 18.20 11.59 -17.31
C ASP A 24 17.07 11.12 -18.24
N GLY A 25 15.82 11.44 -17.88
CA GLY A 25 14.62 11.03 -18.64
C GLY A 25 14.23 9.56 -18.50
N GLN A 26 15.03 8.75 -17.82
CA GLN A 26 14.79 7.33 -17.56
C GLN A 26 14.13 7.10 -16.20
N PHE A 27 13.36 6.02 -16.10
CA PHE A 27 12.65 5.63 -14.89
C PHE A 27 13.13 4.26 -14.40
N ALA A 28 13.34 4.12 -13.10
CA ALA A 28 13.65 2.86 -12.44
C ALA A 28 12.70 2.62 -11.26
N TRP A 29 12.22 1.38 -11.15
CA TRP A 29 11.30 0.93 -10.11
C TRP A 29 12.05 0.03 -9.14
N TYR A 30 12.00 0.39 -7.86
CA TYR A 30 12.61 -0.40 -6.79
C TYR A 30 11.51 -0.84 -5.84
N ARG A 31 11.31 -2.15 -5.68
CA ARG A 31 10.40 -2.67 -4.64
C ARG A 31 10.98 -2.31 -3.27
N THR A 32 10.21 -1.59 -2.46
CA THR A 32 10.66 -1.13 -1.14
C THR A 32 10.27 -2.09 -0.01
N ASN A 33 9.39 -3.04 -0.29
CA ASN A 33 8.96 -4.08 0.64
C ASN A 33 8.61 -5.38 -0.09
N ASN A 34 8.55 -6.46 0.68
CA ASN A 34 7.82 -7.65 0.25
C ASN A 34 6.33 -7.32 0.16
N PRO A 35 5.61 -7.90 -0.83
CA PRO A 35 4.17 -7.74 -0.92
C PRO A 35 3.47 -8.09 0.39
N VAL A 36 2.56 -7.22 0.80
CA VAL A 36 1.68 -7.50 1.92
C VAL A 36 0.44 -8.17 1.37
N HIS A 37 0.05 -9.30 1.95
CA HIS A 37 -1.18 -10.00 1.61
C HIS A 37 -2.37 -9.29 2.26
N ILE A 38 -3.35 -8.86 1.46
CA ILE A 38 -4.43 -7.97 1.90
C ILE A 38 -5.79 -8.68 1.91
N GLN A 39 -6.00 -9.64 1.02
CA GLN A 39 -7.28 -10.33 0.91
C GLN A 39 -7.02 -11.82 0.63
N ASN A 40 -7.55 -12.67 1.49
CA ASN A 40 -7.77 -14.09 1.21
C ASN A 40 -9.16 -14.24 0.59
N ASN A 41 -9.32 -15.15 -0.38
CA ASN A 41 -10.57 -15.36 -1.11
C ASN A 41 -11.80 -15.70 -0.23
N ASN A 42 -11.62 -15.92 1.08
CA ASN A 42 -12.66 -16.41 1.99
C ASN A 42 -12.79 -15.65 3.34
N GLN A 43 -12.13 -14.50 3.56
CA GLN A 43 -12.23 -13.77 4.84
C GLN A 43 -12.27 -12.25 4.65
N GLU A 44 -13.37 -11.61 5.08
CA GLU A 44 -13.46 -10.17 5.29
C GLU A 44 -13.37 -9.83 6.79
N PRO A 45 -12.71 -8.71 7.18
CA PRO A 45 -11.60 -8.02 6.53
C PRO A 45 -10.26 -8.35 7.21
N ALA A 46 -9.17 -8.39 6.43
CA ALA A 46 -7.82 -8.45 7.00
C ALA A 46 -7.51 -7.16 7.77
N PRO A 47 -6.80 -7.21 8.91
CA PRO A 47 -6.35 -6.02 9.63
C PRO A 47 -5.56 -5.07 8.72
N VAL A 48 -5.63 -3.76 9.00
CA VAL A 48 -4.78 -2.77 8.30
C VAL A 48 -3.33 -3.14 8.50
N ALA A 49 -2.65 -3.47 7.40
CA ALA A 49 -1.26 -3.83 7.44
C ALA A 49 -0.38 -2.58 7.43
N LYS A 50 0.50 -2.49 8.41
CA LYS A 50 1.46 -1.40 8.56
C LYS A 50 2.85 -1.89 8.16
N THR A 51 3.54 -1.15 7.29
CA THR A 51 4.92 -1.45 6.89
C THR A 51 5.74 -0.18 6.76
N VAL A 52 7.01 -0.25 7.10
CA VAL A 52 7.96 0.85 6.93
C VAL A 52 8.67 0.68 5.60
N VAL A 53 8.69 1.74 4.80
CA VAL A 53 9.33 1.76 3.48
C VAL A 53 10.41 2.82 3.42
N THR A 54 11.57 2.44 2.89
CA THR A 54 12.69 3.35 2.68
C THR A 54 12.91 3.52 1.18
N THR A 55 12.87 4.76 0.69
CA THR A 55 13.17 5.06 -0.71
C THR A 55 14.66 4.95 -0.99
N ARG A 56 15.02 4.88 -2.28
CA ARG A 56 16.43 4.94 -2.72
C ARG A 56 17.15 6.22 -2.25
N SER A 57 16.41 7.31 -2.00
CA SER A 57 16.94 8.58 -1.49
C SER A 57 16.95 8.65 0.04
N ASN A 58 16.86 7.51 0.74
CA ASN A 58 16.83 7.39 2.21
C ASN A 58 15.68 8.12 2.89
N LYS A 59 14.58 8.39 2.18
CA LYS A 59 13.36 8.91 2.82
C LYS A 59 12.57 7.73 3.36
N ILE A 60 12.14 7.83 4.61
CA ILE A 60 11.39 6.78 5.31
C ILE A 60 9.93 7.20 5.35
N PHE A 61 9.04 6.26 5.06
CA PHE A 61 7.60 6.44 5.15
C PHE A 61 6.97 5.25 5.87
N THR A 62 5.85 5.49 6.52
CA THR A 62 4.99 4.41 7.03
C THR A 62 3.83 4.22 6.06
N ALA A 63 3.69 3.02 5.52
CA ALA A 63 2.60 2.65 4.62
C ALA A 63 1.57 1.82 5.37
N TYR A 64 0.30 2.19 5.23
CA TYR A 64 -0.85 1.46 5.71
C TYR A 64 -1.61 0.94 4.50
N LEU A 65 -1.85 -0.37 4.46
CA LEU A 65 -2.40 -1.08 3.30
C LEU A 65 -3.56 -1.95 3.77
N GLY A 66 -4.62 -2.03 2.99
CA GLY A 66 -5.77 -2.85 3.36
C GLY A 66 -6.83 -2.94 2.27
N ALA A 67 -7.95 -3.57 2.61
CA ALA A 67 -9.16 -3.64 1.80
C ALA A 67 -10.37 -3.23 2.63
N THR A 68 -11.36 -2.63 1.99
CA THR A 68 -12.60 -2.18 2.61
C THR A 68 -13.73 -2.19 1.58
N SER A 69 -14.94 -2.53 2.02
CA SER A 69 -16.18 -2.29 1.28
C SER A 69 -16.79 -0.92 1.59
N ASN A 70 -16.30 -0.22 2.62
CA ASN A 70 -16.72 1.13 2.99
C ASN A 70 -15.86 2.19 2.28
N PRO A 71 -16.42 2.99 1.35
CA PRO A 71 -15.68 4.03 0.61
C PRO A 71 -15.29 5.23 1.48
N ASN A 72 -15.85 5.35 2.69
CA ASN A 72 -15.54 6.39 3.67
C ASN A 72 -14.76 5.85 4.87
N GLN A 73 -14.09 4.69 4.72
CA GLN A 73 -13.29 4.10 5.77
C GLN A 73 -12.22 5.07 6.28
N THR A 74 -12.04 5.12 7.59
CA THR A 74 -10.89 5.78 8.23
C THR A 74 -9.98 4.74 8.87
N ILE A 75 -8.70 5.08 9.04
CA ILE A 75 -7.72 4.18 9.66
C ILE A 75 -7.01 4.90 10.81
N ALA A 76 -6.64 4.13 11.83
CA ALA A 76 -5.75 4.61 12.87
C ALA A 76 -4.29 4.52 12.37
N THR A 77 -3.54 5.59 12.59
CA THR A 77 -2.14 5.74 12.23
C THR A 77 -1.35 6.27 13.41
N ASP A 78 -0.03 6.30 13.29
CA ASP A 78 0.85 6.84 14.33
C ASP A 78 0.62 8.35 14.56
N LYS A 79 0.11 9.08 13.56
CA LYS A 79 -0.18 10.52 13.63
C LYS A 79 -1.65 10.83 13.94
N GLY A 80 -2.51 9.83 14.12
CA GLY A 80 -3.91 10.00 14.46
C GLY A 80 -4.86 9.20 13.55
N VAL A 81 -5.99 9.78 13.19
CA VAL A 81 -6.96 9.15 12.27
C VAL A 81 -6.77 9.75 10.89
N ALA A 82 -6.69 8.90 9.87
CA ALA A 82 -6.50 9.30 8.48
C ALA A 82 -7.55 8.69 7.55
N THR A 83 -7.82 9.40 6.45
CA THR A 83 -8.61 8.88 5.33
C THR A 83 -7.66 8.33 4.26
N PRO A 84 -7.63 7.02 4.01
CA PRO A 84 -6.78 6.43 2.99
C PRO A 84 -7.32 6.75 1.58
N MET A 85 -6.46 6.62 0.58
CA MET A 85 -6.91 6.57 -0.82
C MET A 85 -7.47 5.17 -1.09
N ILE A 86 -8.72 5.11 -1.55
CA ILE A 86 -9.45 3.86 -1.81
C ILE A 86 -9.71 3.74 -3.31
N ASP A 87 -9.30 2.61 -3.89
CA ASP A 87 -9.72 2.20 -5.23
C ASP A 87 -11.14 1.63 -5.17
N GLN A 88 -12.09 2.33 -5.78
CA GLN A 88 -13.51 2.01 -5.69
C GLN A 88 -13.88 0.69 -6.40
N GLU A 89 -13.08 0.27 -7.40
CA GLU A 89 -13.36 -0.98 -8.13
C GLU A 89 -12.98 -2.21 -7.32
N SER A 90 -11.83 -2.17 -6.62
CA SER A 90 -11.32 -3.32 -5.89
C SER A 90 -11.49 -3.25 -4.37
N GLY A 91 -11.88 -2.10 -3.83
CA GLY A 91 -11.95 -1.85 -2.38
C GLY A 91 -10.57 -1.79 -1.71
N LEU A 92 -9.48 -1.92 -2.47
CA LEU A 92 -8.12 -1.81 -1.93
C LEU A 92 -7.81 -0.37 -1.57
N PHE A 93 -7.07 -0.17 -0.48
CA PHE A 93 -6.69 1.16 -0.05
C PHE A 93 -5.23 1.24 0.39
N TYR A 94 -4.72 2.47 0.37
CA TYR A 94 -3.42 2.80 0.94
C TYR A 94 -3.40 4.19 1.59
N TYR A 95 -2.49 4.36 2.54
CA TYR A 95 -2.11 5.65 3.12
C TYR A 95 -0.61 5.67 3.40
N LEU A 96 0.06 6.80 3.15
CA LEU A 96 1.51 6.96 3.33
C LEU A 96 1.78 8.16 4.24
N GLU A 97 2.59 7.96 5.28
CA GLU A 97 2.98 8.97 6.28
C GLU A 97 4.45 9.40 6.22
#